data_AF-A0A8T9MV00-F1
#
_entry.id   AF-A0A8T9MV00-F1
#
_cell.length_a   1.000
_cell.length_b   1.000
_cell.length_c   1.000
_cell.angle_alpha   90.00
_cell.angle_beta   90.00
_cell.angle_gamma   90.00
#
_symmetry.space_group_name_H-M   'P 1'
#
loop_
_entity.id
_entity.type
_entity.pdbx_description
1 polymer ?
#
loop_
_entity_poly.entity_id
_entity_poly.type
_entity_poly.pdbx_seq_one_letter_code
_entity_poly.pdbx_strand_id
1 'polypeptide(L)'
;MAQTKTAADDAIAAAAAAANTAGNTGGNNGNNNGNNSADNSGAAANPTVKAVEDELKKTFIANHKDKDKADWMAHNPINGAVLTINNQTGSVRAALPDSQEIESITINGNKVLLLARSKDSGTRARKLNGNDFPGGTVIGTGFVGSTPYHISSPDFQDFRWGVHTHDGISTVFVQGKPSSFMPKSGASAYTGKAVVGKEGDYSLVNVQVEADFDTKNVNVVMKDLPYSKFGSNNQLEFGGTIMGNTFAGTRNGIVSKGGFYGGAAASVAGVFYGAEGEKQGVNGAFGASEKKSIRKK
;
A
#
# COMPACT_ATOMS: atom_id res chain seq x y z
N MET A 1 3.07 27.24 -24.26
CA MET A 1 3.09 25.92 -24.94
C MET A 1 2.07 25.05 -24.24
N ALA A 2 1.04 24.60 -24.95
CA ALA A 2 -0.09 23.86 -24.39
C ALA A 2 0.37 22.46 -23.94
N GLN A 3 0.08 22.10 -22.69
CA GLN A 3 0.27 20.75 -22.18
C GLN A 3 -0.74 19.81 -22.85
N THR A 4 -0.25 18.84 -23.60
CA THR A 4 -1.06 17.75 -24.13
C THR A 4 -1.44 16.81 -23.00
N LYS A 5 -2.73 16.81 -22.65
CA LYS A 5 -3.39 15.86 -21.76
C LYS A 5 -3.21 14.43 -22.29
N THR A 6 -2.81 13.50 -21.43
CA THR A 6 -2.56 12.10 -21.83
C THR A 6 -3.83 11.26 -21.70
N ALA A 7 -3.99 10.25 -22.56
CA ALA A 7 -5.16 9.37 -22.58
C ALA A 7 -5.46 8.64 -21.24
N ALA A 8 -4.47 8.55 -20.34
CA ALA A 8 -4.64 8.02 -18.99
C ALA A 8 -5.42 8.97 -18.06
N ASP A 9 -5.27 10.29 -18.24
CA ASP A 9 -5.99 11.32 -17.48
C ASP A 9 -7.48 11.35 -17.89
N ASP A 10 -7.76 11.06 -19.16
CA ASP A 10 -9.12 10.93 -19.68
C ASP A 10 -9.81 9.65 -19.19
N ALA A 11 -9.09 8.54 -18.99
CA ALA A 11 -9.69 7.31 -18.47
C ALA A 11 -10.13 7.44 -17.00
N ILE A 12 -9.38 8.18 -16.18
CA ILE A 12 -9.74 8.44 -14.78
C ILE A 12 -10.89 9.45 -14.68
N ALA A 13 -10.88 10.49 -15.53
CA ALA A 13 -11.97 11.47 -15.59
C ALA A 13 -13.27 10.88 -16.20
N ALA A 14 -13.17 10.00 -17.20
CA ALA A 14 -14.32 9.38 -17.85
C ALA A 14 -15.04 8.36 -16.93
N ALA A 15 -14.30 7.63 -16.09
CA ALA A 15 -14.90 6.76 -15.07
C ALA A 15 -15.70 7.56 -14.03
N ALA A 16 -15.22 8.76 -13.67
CA ALA A 16 -15.93 9.68 -12.77
C ALA A 16 -17.17 10.30 -13.43
N ALA A 17 -17.14 10.57 -14.74
CA ALA A 17 -18.29 11.11 -15.47
C ALA A 17 -19.38 10.06 -15.76
N ALA A 18 -19.01 8.82 -16.10
CA ALA A 18 -19.96 7.74 -16.41
C ALA A 18 -20.80 7.29 -15.20
N ALA A 19 -20.27 7.45 -13.97
CA ALA A 19 -21.02 7.19 -12.75
C ALA A 19 -22.16 8.21 -12.52
N ASN A 20 -22.02 9.44 -13.03
CA ASN A 20 -23.03 10.50 -12.90
C ASN A 20 -24.14 10.43 -13.97
N THR A 21 -23.89 9.83 -15.14
CA THR A 21 -24.89 9.73 -16.23
C THR A 21 -25.73 8.44 -16.19
N ALA A 22 -25.30 7.40 -15.47
CA ALA A 22 -26.07 6.15 -15.34
C ALA A 22 -27.31 6.27 -14.42
N GLY A 23 -27.54 7.42 -13.78
CA GLY A 23 -28.65 7.65 -12.84
C GLY A 23 -29.97 8.14 -13.46
N ASN A 24 -30.07 8.33 -14.78
CA ASN A 24 -31.28 8.93 -15.36
C ASN A 24 -31.71 8.31 -16.69
N THR A 25 -32.26 7.09 -16.64
CA THR A 25 -33.22 6.61 -17.67
C THR A 25 -34.22 5.63 -17.05
N GLY A 26 -35.51 5.96 -17.08
CA GLY A 26 -36.59 4.99 -16.76
C GLY A 26 -37.84 5.61 -16.13
N GLY A 27 -38.89 5.80 -16.94
CA GLY A 27 -40.13 6.48 -16.57
C GLY A 27 -41.09 5.72 -15.65
N ASN A 28 -41.71 6.49 -14.75
CA ASN A 28 -43.12 6.55 -14.37
C ASN A 28 -43.95 5.25 -14.23
N ASN A 29 -44.26 4.84 -12.98
CA ASN A 29 -45.64 4.50 -12.58
C ASN A 29 -45.84 4.53 -11.03
N GLY A 30 -46.60 5.51 -10.54
CA GLY A 30 -47.63 5.41 -9.49
C GLY A 30 -47.30 5.06 -8.02
N ASN A 31 -47.45 6.06 -7.15
CA ASN A 31 -47.92 6.06 -5.72
C ASN A 31 -47.16 5.20 -4.68
N ASN A 32 -46.77 5.69 -3.49
CA ASN A 32 -47.42 6.63 -2.59
C ASN A 32 -46.43 7.19 -1.54
N ASN A 33 -46.52 8.50 -1.33
CA ASN A 33 -46.34 9.30 -0.11
C ASN A 33 -45.49 8.77 1.06
N GLY A 34 -44.37 9.43 1.30
CA GLY A 34 -43.55 9.34 2.51
C GLY A 34 -42.43 10.36 2.46
N ASN A 35 -42.75 11.61 2.78
CA ASN A 35 -41.82 12.73 2.82
C ASN A 35 -40.71 12.49 3.87
N ASN A 36 -39.58 11.93 3.43
CA ASN A 36 -38.31 12.05 4.14
C ASN A 36 -37.38 12.82 3.20
N SER A 37 -37.20 14.10 3.52
CA SER A 37 -36.13 14.93 2.97
C SER A 37 -34.81 14.23 3.28
N ALA A 38 -34.32 13.43 2.33
CA ALA A 38 -33.00 12.83 2.39
C ALA A 38 -32.00 13.97 2.29
N ASP A 39 -31.41 14.28 3.44
CA ASP A 39 -30.25 15.13 3.56
C ASP A 39 -29.14 14.50 2.69
N ASN A 40 -28.94 15.07 1.50
CA ASN A 40 -27.95 14.61 0.53
C ASN A 40 -26.57 15.15 0.94
N SER A 41 -26.10 14.71 2.10
CA SER A 41 -24.68 14.75 2.45
C SER A 41 -24.10 13.40 2.03
N GLY A 42 -23.73 13.29 0.75
CA GLY A 42 -23.17 12.05 0.18
C GLY A 42 -21.92 11.62 0.95
N ALA A 43 -22.08 10.69 1.88
CA ALA A 43 -20.97 10.09 2.60
C ALA A 43 -20.02 9.45 1.59
N ALA A 44 -18.71 9.72 1.72
CA ALA A 44 -17.70 9.10 0.88
C ALA A 44 -17.89 7.57 0.92
N ALA A 45 -18.18 6.95 -0.23
CA ALA A 45 -18.30 5.51 -0.29
C ALA A 45 -16.94 4.90 0.04
N ASN A 46 -16.89 3.87 0.88
CA ASN A 46 -15.66 3.12 1.13
C ASN A 46 -15.66 1.85 0.27
N PRO A 47 -14.54 1.47 -0.36
CA PRO A 47 -14.46 0.22 -1.10
C PRO A 47 -14.72 -0.97 -0.18
N THR A 48 -15.42 -1.97 -0.74
CA THR A 48 -15.74 -3.23 -0.05
C THR A 48 -14.50 -4.12 0.05
N VAL A 49 -14.51 -5.09 0.98
CA VAL A 49 -13.46 -6.11 1.11
C VAL A 49 -13.16 -6.75 -0.24
N LYS A 50 -14.20 -7.23 -0.92
CA LYS A 50 -14.07 -7.92 -2.21
C LYS A 50 -13.43 -7.03 -3.28
N ALA A 51 -13.82 -5.75 -3.36
CA ALA A 51 -13.24 -4.83 -4.33
C ALA A 51 -11.73 -4.64 -4.09
N VAL A 52 -11.32 -4.46 -2.84
CA VAL A 52 -9.91 -4.31 -2.49
C VAL A 52 -9.13 -5.61 -2.74
N GLU A 53 -9.69 -6.75 -2.35
CA GLU A 53 -9.07 -8.06 -2.60
C GLU A 53 -8.88 -8.32 -4.10
N ASP A 54 -9.88 -8.02 -4.92
CA ASP A 54 -9.83 -8.22 -6.37
C ASP A 54 -8.78 -7.32 -7.04
N GLU A 55 -8.62 -6.08 -6.57
CA GLU A 55 -7.54 -5.21 -7.03
C GLU A 55 -6.17 -5.70 -6.57
N LEU A 56 -5.98 -6.02 -5.29
CA LEU A 56 -4.69 -6.48 -4.77
C LEU A 56 -4.27 -7.86 -5.32
N LYS A 57 -5.18 -8.68 -5.84
CA LYS A 57 -4.81 -9.91 -6.58
C LYS A 57 -3.90 -9.64 -7.78
N LYS A 58 -3.99 -8.45 -8.39
CA LYS A 58 -3.20 -8.03 -9.56
C LYS A 58 -1.75 -7.67 -9.23
N THR A 59 -1.42 -7.55 -7.94
CA THR A 59 -0.13 -7.06 -7.44
C THR A 59 0.59 -8.15 -6.64
N PHE A 60 1.81 -7.90 -6.17
CA PHE A 60 2.64 -8.86 -5.41
C PHE A 60 2.55 -10.28 -6.01
N ILE A 61 3.05 -10.42 -7.23
CA ILE A 61 2.98 -11.71 -7.95
C ILE A 61 4.02 -12.65 -7.35
N ALA A 62 3.60 -13.78 -6.80
CA ALA A 62 4.54 -14.76 -6.27
C ALA A 62 5.48 -15.25 -7.37
N ASN A 63 6.79 -15.18 -7.14
CA ASN A 63 7.78 -15.64 -8.13
C ASN A 63 7.86 -17.18 -8.22
N HIS A 64 7.01 -17.90 -7.49
CA HIS A 64 6.77 -19.32 -7.58
C HIS A 64 5.35 -19.66 -7.07
N LYS A 65 4.62 -20.57 -7.75
CA LYS A 65 3.24 -20.95 -7.35
C LYS A 65 3.21 -21.95 -6.18
N ASP A 66 4.25 -22.77 -6.06
CA ASP A 66 4.45 -23.66 -4.92
C ASP A 66 5.11 -22.88 -3.78
N LYS A 67 4.42 -22.80 -2.64
CA LYS A 67 4.89 -22.15 -1.42
C LYS A 67 6.07 -22.87 -0.76
N ASP A 68 6.36 -24.11 -1.16
CA ASP A 68 7.34 -24.99 -0.53
C ASP A 68 8.64 -25.11 -1.35
N LYS A 69 8.73 -24.49 -2.53
CA LYS A 69 9.95 -24.46 -3.35
C LYS A 69 10.73 -23.17 -3.18
N ALA A 70 11.95 -23.30 -2.64
CA ALA A 70 12.88 -22.19 -2.44
C ALA A 70 13.94 -22.06 -3.54
N ASP A 71 13.95 -22.99 -4.51
CA ASP A 71 15.17 -23.33 -5.25
C ASP A 71 15.33 -22.52 -6.57
N TRP A 72 14.23 -22.05 -7.16
CA TRP A 72 14.25 -21.13 -8.30
C TRP A 72 13.01 -20.24 -8.30
N MET A 73 13.20 -18.95 -8.12
CA MET A 73 12.17 -17.94 -8.31
C MET A 73 12.50 -17.15 -9.57
N ALA A 74 11.50 -17.00 -10.45
CA ALA A 74 11.68 -16.26 -11.70
C ALA A 74 12.24 -14.86 -11.39
N HIS A 75 13.23 -14.43 -12.17
CA HIS A 75 13.82 -13.10 -12.00
C HIS A 75 12.78 -12.06 -12.43
N ASN A 76 12.17 -11.40 -11.46
CA ASN A 76 11.37 -10.20 -11.67
C ASN A 76 12.19 -9.01 -11.16
N PRO A 77 12.46 -7.99 -11.98
CA PRO A 77 13.32 -6.88 -11.56
C PRO A 77 12.67 -6.09 -10.43
N ILE A 78 11.35 -5.87 -10.50
CA ILE A 78 10.57 -5.12 -9.52
C ILE A 78 9.21 -5.78 -9.32
N ASN A 79 8.76 -5.87 -8.07
CA ASN A 79 7.42 -6.33 -7.67
C ASN A 79 6.92 -5.49 -6.49
N GLY A 80 5.63 -5.55 -6.23
CA GLY A 80 4.99 -4.78 -5.17
C GLY A 80 3.56 -4.43 -5.55
N ALA A 81 3.11 -3.25 -5.12
CA ALA A 81 1.80 -2.73 -5.47
C ALA A 81 1.83 -1.20 -5.56
N VAL A 82 1.01 -0.67 -6.47
CA VAL A 82 0.55 0.71 -6.50
C VAL A 82 -0.96 0.66 -6.32
N LEU A 83 -1.44 0.98 -5.12
CA LEU A 83 -2.84 0.99 -4.73
C LEU A 83 -3.35 2.44 -4.72
N THR A 84 -4.21 2.77 -5.67
CA THR A 84 -4.85 4.08 -5.81
C THR A 84 -6.26 4.03 -5.21
N ILE A 85 -6.56 4.98 -4.34
CA ILE A 85 -7.83 5.13 -3.64
C ILE A 85 -8.32 6.55 -3.87
N ASN A 86 -9.51 6.70 -4.46
CA ASN A 86 -10.20 7.98 -4.49
C ASN A 86 -10.94 8.15 -3.14
N ASN A 87 -10.49 9.09 -2.32
CA ASN A 87 -11.01 9.30 -0.96
C ASN A 87 -12.43 9.91 -0.95
N GLN A 88 -12.94 10.38 -2.08
CA GLN A 88 -14.29 10.93 -2.21
C GLN A 88 -15.28 9.87 -2.69
N THR A 89 -14.89 9.06 -3.68
CA THR A 89 -15.79 8.08 -4.32
C THR A 89 -15.62 6.66 -3.83
N GLY A 90 -14.54 6.36 -3.10
CA GLY A 90 -14.19 5.00 -2.72
C GLY A 90 -13.67 4.12 -3.85
N SER A 91 -13.49 4.67 -5.04
CA SER A 91 -12.94 3.90 -6.15
C SER A 91 -11.53 3.44 -5.81
N VAL A 92 -11.28 2.14 -5.94
CA VAL A 92 -9.99 1.52 -5.68
C VAL A 92 -9.45 0.86 -6.95
N ARG A 93 -8.15 1.02 -7.19
CA ARG A 93 -7.44 0.35 -8.27
C ARG A 93 -6.07 -0.07 -7.79
N ALA A 94 -5.59 -1.23 -8.21
CA ALA A 94 -4.22 -1.63 -7.95
C ALA A 94 -3.52 -2.12 -9.23
N ALA A 95 -2.21 -1.84 -9.30
CA ALA A 95 -1.33 -2.29 -10.37
C ALA A 95 0.04 -2.70 -9.81
N LEU A 96 0.80 -3.44 -10.60
CA LEU A 96 2.22 -3.60 -10.35
C LEU A 96 2.93 -2.24 -10.52
N PRO A 97 4.04 -2.00 -9.80
CA PRO A 97 4.94 -0.89 -10.10
C PRO A 97 5.39 -0.96 -11.56
N ASP A 98 5.39 0.17 -12.25
CA ASP A 98 5.83 0.31 -13.64
C ASP A 98 7.33 0.66 -13.77
N SER A 99 7.97 0.99 -12.64
CA SER A 99 9.38 1.34 -12.53
C SER A 99 10.30 0.16 -12.87
N GLN A 100 11.45 0.47 -13.49
CA GLN A 100 12.57 -0.46 -13.68
C GLN A 100 13.61 -0.36 -12.54
N GLU A 101 13.46 0.62 -11.65
CA GLU A 101 14.34 0.95 -10.54
C GLU A 101 13.50 1.12 -9.25
N ILE A 102 14.12 1.00 -8.06
CA ILE A 102 13.39 1.16 -6.80
C ILE A 102 13.42 2.62 -6.30
N GLU A 103 14.32 3.43 -6.84
CA GLU A 103 14.63 4.79 -6.41
C GLU A 103 13.67 5.84 -6.98
N SER A 104 12.75 5.44 -7.86
CA SER A 104 11.71 6.33 -8.36
C SER A 104 10.44 5.57 -8.70
N ILE A 105 9.32 6.28 -8.77
CA ILE A 105 8.01 5.75 -9.13
C ILE A 105 7.22 6.79 -9.91
N THR A 106 6.36 6.36 -10.82
CA THR A 106 5.40 7.24 -11.48
C THR A 106 4.09 7.25 -10.69
N ILE A 107 3.67 8.43 -10.21
CA ILE A 107 2.39 8.62 -9.51
C ILE A 107 1.61 9.68 -10.27
N ASN A 108 0.42 9.33 -10.77
CA ASN A 108 -0.43 10.22 -11.56
C ASN A 108 0.33 10.91 -12.72
N GLY A 109 1.12 10.14 -13.46
CA GLY A 109 1.94 10.65 -14.58
C GLY A 109 3.19 11.42 -14.18
N ASN A 110 3.43 11.67 -12.89
CA ASN A 110 4.58 12.41 -12.39
C ASN A 110 5.65 11.47 -11.81
N LYS A 111 6.90 11.64 -12.25
CA LYS A 111 8.04 10.94 -11.64
C LYS A 111 8.29 11.50 -10.24
N VAL A 112 8.29 10.62 -9.24
CA VAL A 112 8.64 10.91 -7.86
C VAL A 112 9.92 10.14 -7.53
N LEU A 113 10.97 10.86 -7.14
CA LEU A 113 12.20 10.30 -6.61
C LEU A 113 11.99 9.88 -5.16
N LEU A 114 12.43 8.69 -4.80
CA LEU A 114 12.19 8.10 -3.49
C LEU A 114 13.45 8.19 -2.65
N LEU A 115 13.49 9.22 -1.79
CA LEU A 115 14.65 9.59 -0.95
C LEU A 115 15.81 10.17 -1.78
N ALA A 116 15.50 11.25 -2.51
CA ALA A 116 16.33 11.81 -3.59
C ALA A 116 17.72 12.37 -3.18
N ARG A 117 18.00 12.53 -1.89
CA ARG A 117 19.20 13.26 -1.42
C ARG A 117 20.18 12.33 -0.75
N SER A 118 21.47 12.61 -0.88
CA SER A 118 22.53 11.89 -0.14
C SER A 118 22.29 11.88 1.37
N LYS A 119 21.79 13.00 1.94
CA LYS A 119 21.44 13.09 3.36
C LYS A 119 20.25 12.24 3.79
N ASP A 120 19.49 11.69 2.84
CA ASP A 120 18.42 10.76 3.16
C ASP A 120 18.98 9.35 3.47
N SER A 121 20.28 9.07 3.27
CA SER A 121 20.92 7.82 3.70
C SER A 121 20.61 7.49 5.16
N GLY A 122 20.22 6.24 5.43
CA GLY A 122 19.79 5.79 6.75
C GLY A 122 18.40 6.27 7.20
N THR A 123 17.67 7.00 6.36
CA THR A 123 16.30 7.42 6.68
C THR A 123 15.36 6.22 6.67
N ARG A 124 14.75 5.95 7.83
CA ARG A 124 13.69 4.94 7.94
C ARG A 124 12.39 5.37 7.28
N ALA A 125 12.00 6.64 7.44
CA ALA A 125 10.88 7.23 6.71
C ALA A 125 10.92 8.76 6.89
N ARG A 126 10.37 9.49 5.92
CA ARG A 126 10.13 10.93 6.04
C ARG A 126 8.98 11.38 5.16
N LYS A 127 8.53 12.63 5.36
CA LYS A 127 7.64 13.30 4.41
C LYS A 127 8.31 13.46 3.05
N LEU A 128 7.53 13.34 1.98
CA LEU A 128 7.92 13.80 0.66
C LEU A 128 8.11 15.32 0.68
N ASN A 129 9.06 15.82 -0.10
CA ASN A 129 9.36 17.25 -0.21
C ASN A 129 9.78 17.62 -1.64
N GLY A 130 9.99 18.90 -1.94
CA GLY A 130 10.29 19.39 -3.29
C GLY A 130 11.46 18.72 -4.00
N ASN A 131 12.47 18.22 -3.26
CA ASN A 131 13.60 17.52 -3.87
C ASN A 131 13.23 16.16 -4.45
N ASP A 132 12.09 15.59 -4.04
CA ASP A 132 11.58 14.33 -4.57
C ASP A 132 10.85 14.52 -5.92
N PHE A 133 10.63 15.76 -6.35
CA PHE A 133 9.95 16.08 -7.60
C PHE A 133 10.94 16.75 -8.55
N PRO A 134 11.40 16.09 -9.64
CA PRO A 134 12.39 16.64 -10.56
C PRO A 134 12.00 18.00 -11.18
N GLY A 135 10.70 18.31 -11.27
CA GLY A 135 10.20 19.62 -11.72
C GLY A 135 10.13 20.70 -10.64
N GLY A 136 10.60 20.42 -9.41
CA GLY A 136 10.63 21.34 -8.25
C GLY A 136 9.26 21.70 -7.66
N THR A 137 8.17 21.46 -8.39
CA THR A 137 6.80 21.71 -7.93
C THR A 137 6.34 20.53 -7.06
N VAL A 138 6.12 20.79 -5.77
CA VAL A 138 5.49 19.81 -4.90
C VAL A 138 4.03 19.71 -5.27
N ILE A 139 3.62 18.52 -5.69
CA ILE A 139 2.23 18.19 -5.93
C ILE A 139 1.80 17.30 -4.75
N GLY A 140 0.80 17.71 -3.99
CA GLY A 140 0.23 16.90 -2.91
C GLY A 140 1.11 16.75 -1.66
N THR A 141 0.79 15.75 -0.85
CA THR A 141 1.49 15.42 0.40
C THR A 141 1.75 13.92 0.49
N GLY A 142 2.67 13.48 1.35
CA GLY A 142 2.92 12.05 1.49
C GLY A 142 4.16 11.71 2.28
N PHE A 143 4.44 10.42 2.35
CA PHE A 143 5.58 9.85 3.05
C PHE A 143 6.28 8.80 2.19
N VAL A 144 7.58 8.64 2.42
CA VAL A 144 8.42 7.65 1.76
C VAL A 144 9.37 7.01 2.77
N GLY A 145 9.60 5.71 2.62
CA GLY A 145 10.64 4.95 3.28
C GLY A 145 11.16 3.84 2.35
N SER A 146 12.22 3.12 2.65
CA SER A 146 13.32 3.44 3.56
C SER A 146 14.61 3.25 2.77
N THR A 147 15.73 3.83 3.21
CA THR A 147 17.06 3.59 2.63
C THR A 147 17.99 2.93 3.64
N PRO A 148 18.96 2.14 3.19
CA PRO A 148 19.99 1.59 4.07
C PRO A 148 20.82 2.70 4.73
N TYR A 149 21.37 2.43 5.91
CA TYR A 149 22.31 3.34 6.59
C TYR A 149 23.67 3.41 5.86
N HIS A 150 24.10 2.27 5.29
CA HIS A 150 25.32 2.12 4.49
C HIS A 150 25.06 1.20 3.30
N ILE A 151 25.79 1.37 2.20
CA ILE A 151 25.69 0.53 0.99
C ILE A 151 25.96 -0.97 1.24
N SER A 152 26.64 -1.29 2.35
CA SER A 152 26.91 -2.66 2.78
C SER A 152 25.85 -3.24 3.74
N SER A 153 24.93 -2.41 4.26
CA SER A 153 23.90 -2.87 5.20
C SER A 153 22.73 -3.50 4.45
N PRO A 154 22.43 -4.79 4.59
CA PRO A 154 21.35 -5.45 3.85
C PRO A 154 19.96 -4.86 4.17
N ASP A 155 19.83 -4.15 5.28
CA ASP A 155 18.57 -3.56 5.73
C ASP A 155 18.09 -2.45 4.77
N PHE A 156 16.84 -2.56 4.29
CA PHE A 156 16.19 -1.56 3.44
C PHE A 156 16.85 -1.30 2.08
N GLN A 157 17.76 -2.17 1.62
CA GLN A 157 18.37 -2.01 0.29
C GLN A 157 17.39 -2.25 -0.84
N ASP A 158 16.54 -3.27 -0.71
CA ASP A 158 15.88 -3.89 -1.86
C ASP A 158 14.49 -3.34 -2.18
N PHE A 159 13.97 -2.40 -1.40
CA PHE A 159 12.60 -1.92 -1.58
C PHE A 159 12.38 -0.48 -1.12
N ARG A 160 11.32 0.12 -1.63
CA ARG A 160 10.75 1.39 -1.18
C ARG A 160 9.25 1.23 -0.98
N TRP A 161 8.69 2.10 -0.14
CA TRP A 161 7.28 2.12 0.21
C TRP A 161 6.86 3.53 0.59
N GLY A 162 5.56 3.78 0.57
CA GLY A 162 5.05 5.07 0.98
C GLY A 162 3.61 5.31 0.57
N VAL A 163 3.25 6.59 0.65
CA VAL A 163 1.97 7.10 0.18
C VAL A 163 2.16 8.50 -0.38
N HIS A 164 1.40 8.82 -1.42
CA HIS A 164 1.28 10.16 -1.98
C HIS A 164 -0.20 10.48 -2.16
N THR A 165 -0.63 11.66 -1.71
CA THR A 165 -2.02 12.12 -1.83
C THR A 165 -2.06 13.45 -2.57
N HIS A 166 -2.86 13.51 -3.63
CA HIS A 166 -3.12 14.71 -4.40
C HIS A 166 -4.56 14.67 -4.94
N ASP A 167 -5.26 15.79 -4.91
CA ASP A 167 -6.63 15.96 -5.41
C ASP A 167 -7.61 14.90 -4.91
N GLY A 168 -7.55 14.61 -3.60
CA GLY A 168 -8.40 13.61 -2.97
C GLY A 168 -8.07 12.16 -3.34
N ILE A 169 -7.00 11.91 -4.10
CA ILE A 169 -6.55 10.58 -4.49
C ILE A 169 -5.30 10.21 -3.71
N SER A 170 -5.36 9.11 -2.96
CA SER A 170 -4.21 8.53 -2.28
C SER A 170 -3.64 7.36 -3.07
N THR A 171 -2.35 7.41 -3.36
CA THR A 171 -1.57 6.34 -3.97
C THR A 171 -0.63 5.76 -2.93
N VAL A 172 -1.00 4.58 -2.41
CA VAL A 172 -0.22 3.79 -1.47
C VAL A 172 0.65 2.83 -2.26
N PHE A 173 1.95 2.76 -1.99
CA PHE A 173 2.85 1.97 -2.81
C PHE A 173 3.89 1.19 -2.02
N VAL A 174 4.29 0.07 -2.62
CA VAL A 174 5.49 -0.70 -2.31
C VAL A 174 6.09 -1.12 -3.64
N GLN A 175 7.40 -1.00 -3.79
CA GLN A 175 8.13 -1.58 -4.91
C GLN A 175 9.50 -2.08 -4.46
N GLY A 176 9.95 -3.20 -5.00
CA GLY A 176 11.25 -3.74 -4.63
C GLY A 176 11.64 -4.97 -5.42
N LYS A 177 12.91 -5.34 -5.26
CA LYS A 177 13.52 -6.56 -5.80
C LYS A 177 13.09 -7.74 -4.91
N PRO A 178 12.19 -8.61 -5.39
CA PRO A 178 11.67 -9.68 -4.54
C PRO A 178 12.80 -10.60 -4.09
N SER A 179 12.67 -11.15 -2.90
CA SER A 179 13.61 -12.16 -2.41
C SER A 179 13.71 -13.29 -3.44
N SER A 180 14.91 -13.73 -3.77
CA SER A 180 15.13 -14.85 -4.69
C SER A 180 15.11 -16.20 -3.99
N PHE A 181 15.16 -16.22 -2.65
CA PHE A 181 15.07 -17.43 -1.85
C PHE A 181 14.47 -17.15 -0.47
N MET A 182 13.57 -18.03 -0.03
CA MET A 182 12.83 -17.91 1.24
C MET A 182 13.35 -18.93 2.27
N PRO A 183 13.34 -18.61 3.58
CA PRO A 183 13.57 -19.61 4.61
C PRO A 183 12.54 -20.75 4.51
N LYS A 184 13.00 -22.00 4.63
CA LYS A 184 12.11 -23.19 4.58
C LYS A 184 11.34 -23.40 5.89
N SER A 185 11.91 -22.96 7.01
CA SER A 185 11.42 -23.19 8.37
C SER A 185 11.84 -22.08 9.33
N GLY A 186 11.28 -22.09 10.54
CA GLY A 186 11.58 -21.14 11.61
C GLY A 186 10.74 -19.85 11.54
N ALA A 187 10.99 -18.94 12.47
CA ALA A 187 10.28 -17.68 12.57
C ALA A 187 11.24 -16.50 12.67
N SER A 188 10.82 -15.34 12.18
CA SER A 188 11.59 -14.09 12.21
C SER A 188 10.71 -12.91 12.59
N ALA A 189 11.23 -12.05 13.46
CA ALA A 189 10.66 -10.73 13.73
C ALA A 189 11.42 -9.66 12.93
N TYR A 190 10.69 -8.64 12.47
CA TYR A 190 11.20 -7.49 11.76
C TYR A 190 10.65 -6.22 12.41
N THR A 191 11.48 -5.19 12.49
CA THR A 191 11.03 -3.85 12.89
C THR A 191 11.23 -2.84 11.77
N GLY A 192 10.39 -1.82 11.77
CA GLY A 192 10.43 -0.80 10.73
C GLY A 192 9.47 0.35 10.98
N LYS A 193 9.04 0.98 9.89
CA LYS A 193 8.07 2.07 9.91
C LYS A 193 6.89 1.73 9.00
N ALA A 194 5.77 2.38 9.28
CA ALA A 194 4.59 2.35 8.44
C ALA A 194 4.02 3.76 8.30
N VAL A 195 3.25 3.94 7.23
CA VAL A 195 2.38 5.09 7.04
C VAL A 195 0.95 4.58 7.12
N VAL A 196 0.14 5.21 7.96
CA VAL A 196 -1.24 4.81 8.22
C VAL A 196 -2.12 6.03 8.29
N GLY A 197 -3.29 5.97 7.68
CA GLY A 197 -4.18 7.12 7.55
C GLY A 197 -5.52 6.75 6.95
N LYS A 198 -6.38 7.75 6.86
CA LYS A 198 -7.71 7.66 6.25
C LYS A 198 -7.98 9.01 5.55
N GLU A 199 -8.72 8.98 4.45
CA GLU A 199 -9.17 10.20 3.74
C GLU A 199 -8.00 11.14 3.35
N GLY A 200 -6.87 10.56 2.94
CA GLY A 200 -5.69 11.35 2.53
C GLY A 200 -4.83 11.87 3.68
N ASP A 201 -5.23 11.66 4.92
CA ASP A 201 -4.53 12.17 6.10
C ASP A 201 -3.75 11.05 6.82
N TYR A 202 -2.41 11.10 6.69
CA TYR A 202 -1.51 10.03 7.08
C TYR A 202 -0.53 10.41 8.19
N SER A 203 -0.12 9.40 8.97
CA SER A 203 0.90 9.50 10.02
C SER A 203 1.94 8.40 9.90
N LEU A 204 3.17 8.71 10.32
CA LEU A 204 4.23 7.71 10.48
C LEU A 204 4.12 7.03 11.84
N VAL A 205 4.20 5.71 11.85
CA VAL A 205 4.16 4.88 13.06
C VAL A 205 5.24 3.81 13.02
N ASN A 206 5.49 3.15 14.15
CA ASN A 206 6.32 1.95 14.20
C ASN A 206 5.51 0.73 13.75
N VAL A 207 6.18 -0.23 13.12
CA VAL A 207 5.58 -1.53 12.78
C VAL A 207 6.48 -2.66 13.28
N GLN A 208 5.84 -3.72 13.75
CA GLN A 208 6.44 -5.01 14.05
C GLN A 208 5.82 -6.04 13.13
N VAL A 209 6.65 -6.86 12.50
CA VAL A 209 6.21 -7.95 11.63
C VAL A 209 6.82 -9.25 12.13
N GLU A 210 6.02 -10.28 12.29
CA GLU A 210 6.48 -11.64 12.56
C GLU A 210 6.11 -12.52 11.37
N ALA A 211 7.10 -13.21 10.81
CA ALA A 211 6.89 -14.20 9.76
C ALA A 211 7.26 -15.58 10.31
N ASP A 212 6.31 -16.50 10.29
CA ASP A 212 6.50 -17.92 10.59
C ASP A 212 6.53 -18.71 9.28
N PHE A 213 7.71 -19.21 8.92
CA PHE A 213 7.94 -19.95 7.69
C PHE A 213 7.53 -21.42 7.78
N ASP A 214 7.26 -21.93 8.98
CA ASP A 214 6.71 -23.27 9.17
C ASP A 214 5.20 -23.27 8.96
N THR A 215 4.50 -22.35 9.64
CA THR A 215 3.03 -22.22 9.51
C THR A 215 2.60 -21.37 8.33
N LYS A 216 3.56 -20.75 7.63
CA LYS A 216 3.35 -19.86 6.47
C LYS A 216 2.46 -18.67 6.84
N ASN A 217 2.69 -18.05 7.99
CA ASN A 217 1.90 -16.91 8.47
C ASN A 217 2.74 -15.66 8.63
N VAL A 218 2.17 -14.51 8.28
CA VAL A 218 2.69 -13.18 8.59
C VAL A 218 1.71 -12.50 9.53
N ASN A 219 2.24 -11.97 10.63
CA ASN A 219 1.55 -11.13 11.58
C ASN A 219 2.15 -9.73 11.53
N VAL A 220 1.34 -8.70 11.31
CA VAL A 220 1.72 -7.29 11.29
C VAL A 220 1.00 -6.57 12.39
N VAL A 221 1.75 -5.87 13.25
CA VAL A 221 1.23 -5.12 14.38
C VAL A 221 1.77 -3.69 14.36
N MET A 222 0.87 -2.72 14.45
CA MET A 222 1.17 -1.30 14.66
C MET A 222 0.51 -0.88 15.96
N LYS A 223 1.31 -0.40 16.92
CA LYS A 223 0.84 0.09 18.22
C LYS A 223 1.03 1.60 18.31
N ASP A 224 0.44 2.18 19.36
CA ASP A 224 0.57 3.60 19.69
C ASP A 224 0.16 4.52 18.52
N LEU A 225 -0.92 4.13 17.81
CA LEU A 225 -1.45 4.95 16.73
C LEU A 225 -1.89 6.32 17.29
N PRO A 226 -1.73 7.41 16.51
CA PRO A 226 -2.11 8.74 16.97
C PRO A 226 -3.56 8.81 17.44
N TYR A 227 -3.78 9.06 18.73
CA TYR A 227 -5.13 9.17 19.31
C TYR A 227 -6.01 10.18 18.56
N SER A 228 -5.43 11.29 18.10
CA SER A 228 -6.12 12.32 17.32
C SER A 228 -6.72 11.83 16.00
N LYS A 229 -6.29 10.66 15.49
CA LYS A 229 -6.77 10.09 14.22
C LYS A 229 -7.48 8.75 14.38
N PHE A 230 -7.11 7.98 15.41
CA PHE A 230 -7.61 6.61 15.61
C PHE A 230 -8.39 6.41 16.91
N GLY A 231 -8.55 7.45 17.73
CA GLY A 231 -9.29 7.40 18.98
C GLY A 231 -8.76 6.33 19.94
N SER A 232 -9.66 5.62 20.61
CA SER A 232 -9.31 4.50 21.52
C SER A 232 -8.74 3.28 20.79
N ASN A 233 -8.87 3.19 19.46
CA ASN A 233 -8.29 2.13 18.65
C ASN A 233 -6.84 2.44 18.31
N ASN A 234 -5.96 2.35 19.30
CA ASN A 234 -4.55 2.70 19.13
C ASN A 234 -3.68 1.56 18.55
N GLN A 235 -4.29 0.49 18.02
CA GLN A 235 -3.57 -0.64 17.43
C GLN A 235 -4.24 -1.17 16.16
N LEU A 236 -3.43 -1.47 15.15
CA LEU A 236 -3.80 -2.33 14.03
C LEU A 236 -3.06 -3.65 14.12
N GLU A 237 -3.79 -4.74 13.84
CA GLU A 237 -3.24 -6.08 13.74
C GLU A 237 -3.86 -6.80 12.54
N PHE A 238 -3.03 -7.20 11.59
CA PHE A 238 -3.44 -7.82 10.33
C PHE A 238 -2.30 -8.68 9.76
N GLY A 239 -2.48 -9.30 8.61
CA GLY A 239 -1.45 -10.11 8.00
C GLY A 239 -2.04 -11.11 7.02
N GLY A 240 -1.31 -12.18 6.75
CA GLY A 240 -1.75 -13.14 5.75
C GLY A 240 -0.88 -14.38 5.65
N THR A 241 -1.26 -15.23 4.71
CA THR A 241 -0.58 -16.49 4.43
C THR A 241 0.54 -16.29 3.43
N ILE A 242 1.70 -16.87 3.70
CA ILE A 242 2.89 -16.84 2.83
C ILE A 242 2.65 -17.77 1.63
N MET A 243 2.91 -17.24 0.44
CA MET A 243 2.94 -17.97 -0.83
C MET A 243 4.14 -17.50 -1.65
N GLY A 244 5.15 -18.38 -1.79
CA GLY A 244 6.45 -18.02 -2.37
C GLY A 244 7.11 -16.90 -1.55
N ASN A 245 7.52 -15.82 -2.21
CA ASN A 245 8.04 -14.59 -1.60
C ASN A 245 6.97 -13.52 -1.33
N THR A 246 5.69 -13.89 -1.28
CA THR A 246 4.60 -12.96 -1.02
C THR A 246 3.73 -13.44 0.13
N PHE A 247 2.87 -12.58 0.64
CA PHE A 247 1.79 -12.99 1.54
C PHE A 247 0.53 -12.17 1.24
N ALA A 248 -0.63 -12.75 1.51
CA ALA A 248 -1.92 -12.10 1.35
C ALA A 248 -2.91 -12.60 2.40
N GLY A 249 -3.83 -11.75 2.84
CA GLY A 249 -4.89 -12.16 3.74
C GLY A 249 -5.79 -11.03 4.19
N THR A 250 -6.97 -11.43 4.67
CA THR A 250 -7.95 -10.54 5.29
C THR A 250 -8.13 -10.98 6.73
N ARG A 251 -7.74 -10.11 7.68
CA ARG A 251 -7.78 -10.40 9.12
C ARG A 251 -8.19 -9.16 9.89
N ASN A 252 -9.07 -9.32 10.87
CA ASN A 252 -9.56 -8.23 11.72
C ASN A 252 -10.13 -7.02 10.92
N GLY A 253 -10.84 -7.31 9.82
CA GLY A 253 -11.43 -6.30 8.93
C GLY A 253 -10.43 -5.58 8.01
N ILE A 254 -9.17 -6.02 7.96
CA ILE A 254 -8.10 -5.44 7.15
C ILE A 254 -7.67 -6.44 6.07
N VAL A 255 -7.81 -6.02 4.82
CA VAL A 255 -7.22 -6.69 3.65
C VAL A 255 -5.77 -6.26 3.54
N SER A 256 -4.84 -7.20 3.41
CA SER A 256 -3.42 -6.91 3.27
C SER A 256 -2.74 -7.80 2.25
N LYS A 257 -1.74 -7.24 1.58
CA LYS A 257 -0.85 -7.97 0.68
C LYS A 257 0.55 -7.41 0.74
N GLY A 258 1.56 -8.27 0.68
CA GLY A 258 2.94 -7.86 0.74
C GLY A 258 3.92 -8.87 0.16
N GLY A 259 5.20 -8.51 0.25
CA GLY A 259 6.32 -9.24 -0.29
C GLY A 259 7.49 -9.30 0.67
N PHE A 260 8.34 -10.30 0.45
CA PHE A 260 9.65 -10.41 1.07
C PHE A 260 10.72 -9.97 0.06
N TYR A 261 11.72 -9.25 0.55
CA TYR A 261 12.76 -8.61 -0.24
C TYR A 261 14.15 -8.95 0.32
N GLY A 262 15.16 -8.89 -0.55
CA GLY A 262 16.54 -9.25 -0.20
C GLY A 262 16.75 -10.74 0.07
N GLY A 263 18.01 -11.17 0.19
CA GLY A 263 18.33 -12.58 0.41
C GLY A 263 17.70 -13.13 1.70
N ALA A 264 17.18 -14.36 1.65
CA ALA A 264 16.61 -15.07 2.79
C ALA A 264 15.43 -14.33 3.46
N ALA A 265 14.61 -13.60 2.70
CA ALA A 265 13.60 -12.70 3.26
C ALA A 265 14.19 -11.72 4.29
N ALA A 266 15.29 -11.03 3.96
CA ALA A 266 15.92 -10.04 4.83
C ALA A 266 14.97 -8.91 5.21
N SER A 267 14.05 -8.55 4.31
CA SER A 267 13.07 -7.49 4.51
C SER A 267 11.67 -7.93 4.14
N VAL A 268 10.67 -7.21 4.67
CA VAL A 268 9.24 -7.41 4.40
C VAL A 268 8.56 -6.06 4.26
N ALA A 269 7.69 -5.94 3.26
CA ALA A 269 6.89 -4.74 3.02
C ALA A 269 5.53 -5.10 2.44
N GLY A 270 4.55 -4.23 2.64
CA GLY A 270 3.19 -4.47 2.15
C GLY A 270 2.30 -3.25 2.20
N VAL A 271 1.12 -3.42 1.62
CA VAL A 271 0.02 -2.45 1.67
C VAL A 271 -1.18 -3.09 2.37
N PHE A 272 -2.02 -2.26 2.97
CA PHE A 272 -3.23 -2.71 3.63
C PHE A 272 -4.36 -1.70 3.50
N TYR A 273 -5.59 -2.20 3.66
CA TYR A 273 -6.81 -1.41 3.67
C TYR A 273 -7.83 -2.06 4.61
N GLY A 274 -8.31 -1.29 5.59
CA GLY A 274 -9.44 -1.64 6.45
C GLY A 274 -10.74 -1.42 5.67
N ALA A 275 -11.45 -2.50 5.40
CA ALA A 275 -12.68 -2.47 4.61
C ALA A 275 -13.96 -2.67 5.46
N GLU A 276 -13.79 -2.99 6.74
CA GLU A 276 -14.90 -3.30 7.65
C GLU A 276 -14.76 -2.61 9.01
N GLY A 277 -15.89 -2.43 9.69
CA GLY A 277 -15.98 -1.92 11.06
C GLY A 277 -15.34 -0.55 11.26
N GLU A 278 -14.81 -0.31 12.45
CA GLU A 278 -14.19 0.97 12.85
C GLU A 278 -12.89 1.28 12.09
N LYS A 279 -12.37 0.31 11.33
CA LYS A 279 -11.16 0.45 10.51
C LYS A 279 -11.49 0.80 9.06
N GLN A 280 -12.76 0.88 8.70
CA GLN A 280 -13.17 1.16 7.33
C GLN A 280 -12.57 2.48 6.83
N GLY A 281 -11.88 2.44 5.69
CA GLY A 281 -11.18 3.59 5.09
C GLY A 281 -9.71 3.73 5.53
N VAL A 282 -9.31 3.08 6.63
CA VAL A 282 -7.93 3.14 7.11
C VAL A 282 -7.04 2.34 6.17
N ASN A 283 -5.96 2.94 5.68
CA ASN A 283 -5.08 2.29 4.73
C ASN A 283 -3.63 2.77 4.90
N GLY A 284 -2.72 2.09 4.22
CA GLY A 284 -1.32 2.44 4.33
C GLY A 284 -0.34 1.44 3.75
N ALA A 285 0.93 1.78 3.87
CA ALA A 285 2.06 0.94 3.49
C ALA A 285 3.03 0.80 4.65
N PHE A 286 3.80 -0.29 4.66
CA PHE A 286 4.82 -0.53 5.68
C PHE A 286 6.06 -1.17 5.09
N GLY A 287 7.18 -1.01 5.81
CA GLY A 287 8.47 -1.61 5.48
C GLY A 287 9.30 -1.90 6.71
N ALA A 288 9.86 -3.11 6.79
CA ALA A 288 10.67 -3.59 7.91
C ALA A 288 11.82 -4.49 7.43
N SER A 289 13.02 -4.32 8.01
CA SER A 289 14.23 -5.06 7.58
C SER A 289 15.11 -5.57 8.71
N GLU A 290 14.95 -5.06 9.94
CA GLU A 290 15.79 -5.43 11.10
C GLU A 290 15.45 -6.85 11.60
N LYS A 291 15.78 -7.84 10.77
CA LYS A 291 15.37 -9.23 10.93
C LYS A 291 16.10 -9.86 12.09
N LYS A 292 15.34 -10.47 12.99
CA LYS A 292 15.85 -11.28 14.10
C LYS A 292 15.14 -12.62 14.11
N SER A 293 15.90 -13.72 14.13
CA SER A 293 15.33 -15.05 14.39
C SER A 293 14.71 -15.07 15.78
N ILE A 294 13.51 -15.61 15.90
CA ILE A 294 12.79 -15.71 17.17
C ILE A 294 12.46 -17.16 17.50
N ARG A 295 12.42 -17.49 18.79
CA ARG A 295 11.92 -18.77 19.26
C ARG A 295 10.38 -18.75 19.19
N LYS A 296 9.79 -19.87 18.78
CA LYS A 296 8.34 -20.06 18.81
C LYS A 296 7.86 -19.93 20.26
N LYS A 297 6.80 -19.17 20.47
CA LYS A 297 6.09 -19.14 21.75
C LYS A 297 5.18 -20.35 21.86
#